data_AF-A0A317J0Q9-F1
#
_entry.id   AF-A0A317J0Q9-F1
#
_cell.length_a   1.000
_cell.length_b   1.000
_cell.length_c   1.000
_cell.angle_alpha   90.00
_cell.angle_beta   90.00
_cell.angle_gamma   90.00
#
_symmetry.space_group_name_H-M   'P 1'
#
loop_
_entity.id
_entity.type
_entity.pdbx_description
1 polymer ?
#
loop_
_entity_poly.entity_id
_entity_poly.type
_entity_poly.pdbx_seq_one_letter_code
_entity_poly.pdbx_strand_id
1 'polypeptide(L)'
;MASYESLASGCAIDGVTFSMFSFSSSGSQQPLPSASDVQVQVINDPSGPGLMFIGPFGAGAGLSLDALISFIITGTAITGEALAMEGFGQSGDGSVQVAESVCEGSLSPGGKCSGPVGTLNVFDNAAGVQSFDSITFAPVTSVAITKNIIVQGGTTGTMSSAGVSAVINTVPGGGGGPGGGNVPEPDSLITLGSGLVITALLLRKRLGRA
;
A
#
# COMPACT_ATOMS: atom_id res chain seq x y z
N MET A 1 -7.90 -14.48 -11.30
CA MET A 1 -8.27 -13.61 -10.17
C MET A 1 -8.84 -14.50 -9.08
N ALA A 2 -8.39 -14.30 -7.85
CA ALA A 2 -8.81 -15.08 -6.68
C ALA A 2 -9.84 -14.25 -5.88
N SER A 3 -10.83 -14.89 -5.26
CA SER A 3 -11.70 -14.22 -4.29
C SER A 3 -10.99 -14.15 -2.94
N TYR A 4 -11.34 -13.16 -2.11
CA TYR A 4 -10.77 -12.99 -0.77
C TYR A 4 -10.80 -14.28 0.07
N GLU A 5 -11.93 -14.98 0.07
CA GLU A 5 -12.13 -16.25 0.78
C GLU A 5 -11.14 -17.34 0.36
N SER A 6 -10.75 -17.38 -0.91
CA SER A 6 -9.80 -18.38 -1.41
C SER A 6 -8.36 -18.16 -0.92
N LEU A 7 -8.06 -16.97 -0.40
CA LEU A 7 -6.75 -16.63 0.19
C LEU A 7 -6.70 -16.86 1.70
N ALA A 8 -7.79 -17.29 2.34
CA ALA A 8 -7.82 -17.54 3.78
C ALA A 8 -6.73 -18.51 4.27
N SER A 9 -6.31 -19.46 3.41
CA SER A 9 -5.18 -20.38 3.67
C SER A 9 -3.79 -19.78 3.46
N GLY A 10 -3.71 -18.55 2.96
CA GLY A 10 -2.48 -17.79 2.68
C GLY A 10 -2.06 -17.77 1.21
N CYS A 11 -1.15 -16.84 0.88
CA CYS A 11 -0.58 -16.62 -0.46
C CYS A 11 0.88 -16.20 -0.36
N ALA A 12 1.79 -16.94 -0.99
CA ALA A 12 3.21 -16.62 -1.03
C ALA A 12 3.57 -15.95 -2.37
N ILE A 13 4.24 -14.80 -2.29
CA ILE A 13 4.59 -13.95 -3.43
C ILE A 13 6.01 -13.42 -3.18
N ASP A 14 6.95 -13.72 -4.08
CA ASP A 14 8.33 -13.21 -4.05
C ASP A 14 9.03 -13.23 -2.66
N GLY A 15 8.82 -14.26 -1.84
CA GLY A 15 9.50 -14.41 -0.55
C GLY A 15 8.78 -13.80 0.66
N VAL A 16 7.61 -13.17 0.44
CA VAL A 16 6.66 -12.82 1.51
C VAL A 16 5.41 -13.72 1.43
N THR A 17 4.78 -13.95 2.57
CA THR A 17 3.54 -14.73 2.69
C THR A 17 2.47 -13.89 3.37
N PHE A 18 1.36 -13.70 2.67
CA PHE A 18 0.15 -13.07 3.17
C PHE A 18 -0.78 -14.15 3.73
N SER A 19 -1.36 -13.93 4.91
CA SER A 19 -2.17 -14.94 5.59
C SER A 19 -3.14 -14.32 6.59
N MET A 20 -3.98 -15.16 7.23
CA MET A 20 -4.90 -14.73 8.30
C MET A 20 -5.83 -13.59 7.88
N PHE A 21 -6.36 -13.71 6.66
CA PHE A 21 -7.30 -12.77 6.08
C PHE A 21 -8.62 -12.74 6.87
N SER A 22 -9.07 -11.54 7.23
CA SER A 22 -10.42 -11.27 7.72
C SER A 22 -10.99 -10.00 7.08
N PHE A 23 -12.25 -10.08 6.65
CA PHE A 23 -13.02 -8.98 6.07
C PHE A 23 -14.29 -8.75 6.89
N SER A 24 -14.65 -7.49 7.13
CA SER A 24 -15.96 -7.12 7.66
C SER A 24 -16.40 -5.78 7.10
N SER A 25 -17.70 -5.53 7.09
CA SER A 25 -18.27 -4.26 6.64
C SER A 25 -19.42 -3.83 7.54
N SER A 26 -19.63 -2.52 7.61
CA SER A 26 -20.72 -1.88 8.35
C SER A 26 -21.08 -0.55 7.67
N GLY A 27 -22.13 0.11 8.17
CA GLY A 27 -22.60 1.38 7.64
C GLY A 27 -24.07 1.36 7.28
N SER A 28 -24.49 2.40 6.56
CA SER A 28 -25.89 2.61 6.15
C SER A 28 -26.14 2.30 4.68
N GLN A 29 -25.09 2.22 3.84
CA GLN A 29 -25.18 1.76 2.47
C GLN A 29 -25.72 0.32 2.42
N GLN A 30 -26.61 0.04 1.49
CA GLN A 30 -27.14 -1.31 1.24
C GLN A 30 -27.11 -1.67 -0.25
N PRO A 31 -26.78 -2.92 -0.60
CA PRO A 31 -26.27 -3.97 0.30
C PRO A 31 -24.86 -3.63 0.81
N LEU A 32 -24.53 -4.10 2.02
CA LEU A 32 -23.15 -4.06 2.51
C LEU A 32 -22.30 -5.09 1.74
N PRO A 33 -21.08 -4.74 1.30
CA PRO A 33 -20.17 -5.71 0.68
C PRO A 33 -19.86 -6.85 1.64
N SER A 34 -19.80 -8.06 1.12
CA SER A 34 -19.31 -9.26 1.80
C SER A 34 -17.92 -9.62 1.30
N ALA A 35 -17.24 -10.55 1.98
CA ALA A 35 -15.92 -11.01 1.56
C ALA A 35 -15.94 -11.65 0.15
N SER A 36 -17.04 -12.29 -0.26
CA SER A 36 -17.20 -12.82 -1.62
C SER A 36 -17.31 -11.75 -2.69
N ASP A 37 -17.62 -10.50 -2.33
CA ASP A 37 -17.68 -9.37 -3.24
C ASP A 37 -16.30 -8.71 -3.46
N VAL A 38 -15.30 -9.10 -2.66
CA VAL A 38 -13.93 -8.58 -2.76
C VAL A 38 -13.05 -9.56 -3.55
N GLN A 39 -12.59 -9.09 -4.70
CA GLN A 39 -11.57 -9.78 -5.50
C GLN A 39 -10.18 -9.37 -5.02
N VAL A 40 -9.26 -10.32 -5.03
CA VAL A 40 -7.86 -10.06 -4.71
C VAL A 40 -7.00 -10.41 -5.92
N GLN A 41 -6.23 -9.42 -6.36
CA GLN A 41 -5.24 -9.56 -7.39
C GLN A 41 -3.84 -9.47 -6.78
N VAL A 42 -3.01 -10.45 -7.12
CA VAL A 42 -1.61 -10.49 -6.71
C VAL A 42 -0.81 -9.50 -7.54
N ILE A 43 0.04 -8.72 -6.88
CA ILE A 43 1.07 -7.89 -7.49
C ILE A 43 2.39 -8.64 -7.33
N ASN A 44 2.87 -9.23 -8.42
CA ASN A 44 4.10 -10.02 -8.46
C ASN A 44 5.24 -9.16 -9.03
N ASP A 45 5.59 -8.11 -8.28
CA ASP A 45 6.72 -7.22 -8.55
C ASP A 45 7.82 -7.50 -7.53
N PRO A 46 9.00 -7.99 -7.94
CA PRO A 46 10.10 -8.28 -7.02
C PRO A 46 10.55 -7.07 -6.19
N SER A 47 10.34 -5.84 -6.66
CA SER A 47 10.68 -4.62 -5.94
C SER A 47 9.65 -4.22 -4.87
N GLY A 48 8.43 -4.78 -4.95
CA GLY A 48 7.33 -4.47 -4.06
C GLY A 48 6.16 -5.44 -4.24
N PRO A 49 6.29 -6.71 -3.81
CA PRO A 49 5.20 -7.67 -3.92
C PRO A 49 4.01 -7.20 -3.08
N GLY A 50 2.81 -7.58 -3.49
CA GLY A 50 1.62 -6.99 -2.90
C GLY A 50 0.30 -7.63 -3.28
N LEU A 51 -0.76 -7.02 -2.76
CA LEU A 51 -2.14 -7.39 -3.01
C LEU A 51 -2.96 -6.15 -3.36
N MET A 52 -3.80 -6.29 -4.38
CA MET A 52 -4.83 -5.32 -4.71
C MET A 52 -6.20 -5.90 -4.38
N PHE A 53 -6.93 -5.22 -3.51
CA PHE A 53 -8.29 -5.56 -3.09
C PHE A 53 -9.28 -4.74 -3.93
N ILE A 54 -10.03 -5.40 -4.81
CA ILE A 54 -11.03 -4.79 -5.69
C ILE A 54 -12.40 -5.14 -5.14
N GLY A 55 -13.23 -4.14 -4.88
CA GLY A 55 -14.56 -4.37 -4.31
C GLY A 55 -15.50 -3.19 -4.51
N PRO A 56 -16.80 -3.36 -4.23
CA PRO A 56 -17.80 -2.32 -4.39
C PRO A 56 -17.78 -1.33 -3.20
N PHE A 57 -16.64 -0.70 -2.93
CA PHE A 57 -16.50 0.24 -1.83
C PHE A 57 -17.05 1.62 -2.24
N GLY A 58 -18.35 1.81 -2.08
CA GLY A 58 -19.02 3.05 -2.43
C GLY A 58 -20.21 3.37 -1.53
N ALA A 59 -20.55 4.64 -1.45
CA ALA A 59 -21.74 5.11 -0.74
C ALA A 59 -22.42 6.23 -1.53
N GLY A 60 -23.75 6.17 -1.61
CA GLY A 60 -24.58 7.24 -2.19
C GLY A 60 -24.94 8.33 -1.18
N ALA A 61 -25.64 9.36 -1.64
CA ALA A 61 -26.04 10.51 -0.82
C ALA A 61 -26.74 10.09 0.48
N GLY A 62 -26.24 10.63 1.60
CA GLY A 62 -26.72 10.35 2.96
C GLY A 62 -26.31 8.99 3.52
N LEU A 63 -25.58 8.18 2.75
CA LEU A 63 -25.17 6.83 3.13
C LEU A 63 -23.67 6.78 3.44
N SER A 64 -23.30 5.71 4.15
CA SER A 64 -21.93 5.45 4.59
C SER A 64 -21.59 3.97 4.46
N LEU A 65 -20.31 3.70 4.26
CA LEU A 65 -19.71 2.38 4.29
C LEU A 65 -18.41 2.45 5.10
N ASP A 66 -18.21 1.47 5.96
CA ASP A 66 -16.96 1.20 6.66
C ASP A 66 -16.61 -0.26 6.38
N ALA A 67 -15.47 -0.52 5.74
CA ALA A 67 -14.99 -1.86 5.43
C ALA A 67 -13.59 -2.07 6.02
N LEU A 68 -13.46 -3.13 6.81
CA LEU A 68 -12.22 -3.49 7.49
C LEU A 68 -11.62 -4.73 6.83
N ILE A 69 -10.35 -4.63 6.43
CA ILE A 69 -9.53 -5.73 5.91
C ILE A 69 -8.34 -5.91 6.84
N SER A 70 -8.13 -7.11 7.36
CA SER A 70 -6.92 -7.44 8.11
C SER A 70 -6.24 -8.68 7.58
N PHE A 71 -4.91 -8.71 7.64
CA PHE A 71 -4.09 -9.86 7.27
C PHE A 71 -2.70 -9.73 7.90
N ILE A 72 -1.92 -10.81 7.85
CA ILE A 72 -0.54 -10.85 8.32
C ILE A 72 0.38 -11.09 7.12
N ILE A 73 1.45 -10.31 7.07
CA ILE A 73 2.57 -10.49 6.16
C ILE A 73 3.70 -11.11 6.96
N THR A 74 4.29 -12.18 6.45
CA THR A 74 5.51 -12.79 6.97
C THR A 74 6.57 -12.87 5.89
N GLY A 75 7.84 -12.73 6.26
CA GLY A 75 8.96 -12.72 5.33
C GLY A 75 10.29 -12.81 6.05
N THR A 76 11.39 -12.81 5.29
CA THR A 76 12.75 -12.85 5.86
C THR A 76 13.23 -11.47 6.30
N ALA A 77 12.86 -10.42 5.57
CA ALA A 77 13.19 -9.03 5.88
C ALA A 77 12.15 -8.08 5.25
N ILE A 78 11.13 -7.70 6.01
CA ILE A 78 10.15 -6.66 5.64
C ILE A 78 10.69 -5.33 6.15
N THR A 79 10.75 -4.31 5.29
CA THR A 79 11.38 -3.01 5.61
C THR A 79 10.46 -1.82 5.43
N GLY A 80 9.23 -2.06 5.00
CA GLY A 80 8.24 -1.01 4.79
C GLY A 80 6.93 -1.58 4.30
N GLU A 81 5.95 -0.70 4.24
CA GLU A 81 4.63 -0.93 3.67
C GLU A 81 4.23 0.31 2.86
N ALA A 82 3.45 0.09 1.81
CA ALA A 82 2.88 1.16 1.02
C ALA A 82 1.40 0.89 0.71
N LEU A 83 0.63 1.98 0.79
CA LEU A 83 -0.81 2.02 0.59
C LEU A 83 -1.12 2.91 -0.62
N ALA A 84 -1.96 2.43 -1.51
CA ALA A 84 -2.52 3.23 -2.58
C ALA A 84 -4.00 2.93 -2.80
N MET A 85 -4.68 3.85 -3.48
CA MET A 85 -6.07 3.68 -3.92
C MET A 85 -6.23 4.00 -5.41
N GLU A 86 -7.09 3.24 -6.08
CA GLU A 86 -7.41 3.41 -7.51
C GLU A 86 -8.92 3.41 -7.76
N GLY A 87 -9.33 4.04 -8.86
CA GLY A 87 -10.74 4.19 -9.21
C GLY A 87 -11.55 4.85 -8.09
N PHE A 88 -10.95 5.84 -7.43
CA PHE A 88 -11.57 6.63 -6.38
C PHE A 88 -12.16 7.92 -6.93
N GLY A 89 -13.10 8.48 -6.20
CA GLY A 89 -13.68 9.78 -6.52
C GLY A 89 -14.83 10.12 -5.58
N GLN A 90 -15.18 11.41 -5.57
CA GLN A 90 -16.33 11.91 -4.84
C GLN A 90 -17.09 12.99 -5.62
N SER A 91 -18.37 13.14 -5.30
CA SER A 91 -19.31 14.13 -5.86
C SER A 91 -19.98 14.86 -4.71
N GLY A 92 -20.14 16.18 -4.86
CA GLY A 92 -20.65 17.05 -3.80
C GLY A 92 -19.65 17.18 -2.65
N ASP A 93 -20.09 16.78 -1.47
CA ASP A 93 -19.35 16.75 -0.20
C ASP A 93 -19.06 15.31 0.25
N GLY A 94 -18.95 14.38 -0.69
CA GLY A 94 -18.55 13.00 -0.42
C GLY A 94 -17.10 12.91 0.06
N SER A 95 -16.76 11.77 0.65
CA SER A 95 -15.39 11.48 1.07
C SER A 95 -15.09 10.00 0.99
N VAL A 96 -13.89 9.67 0.53
CA VAL A 96 -13.30 8.35 0.69
C VAL A 96 -11.96 8.48 1.41
N GLN A 97 -11.72 7.61 2.37
CA GLN A 97 -10.48 7.53 3.13
C GLN A 97 -10.15 6.06 3.36
N VAL A 98 -8.88 5.71 3.15
CA VAL A 98 -8.33 4.42 3.57
C VAL A 98 -7.24 4.69 4.58
N ALA A 99 -7.50 4.32 5.82
CA ALA A 99 -6.52 4.37 6.90
C ALA A 99 -5.97 2.96 7.13
N GLU A 100 -4.66 2.82 7.19
CA GLU A 100 -3.99 1.57 7.49
C GLU A 100 -3.19 1.69 8.78
N SER A 101 -3.28 0.66 9.62
CA SER A 101 -2.39 0.45 10.75
C SER A 101 -1.44 -0.70 10.43
N VAL A 102 -0.15 -0.42 10.61
CA VAL A 102 0.96 -1.35 10.39
C VAL A 102 1.53 -1.70 11.76
N CYS A 103 1.33 -2.93 12.21
CA CYS A 103 1.89 -3.41 13.48
C CYS A 103 3.13 -4.27 13.20
N GLU A 104 4.30 -3.81 13.65
CA GLU A 104 5.53 -4.60 13.57
C GLU A 104 5.45 -5.78 14.57
N GLY A 105 5.46 -7.01 14.03
CA GLY A 105 5.26 -8.24 14.78
C GLY A 105 3.81 -8.74 14.71
N SER A 106 3.22 -9.02 15.87
CA SER A 106 1.91 -9.67 16.00
C SER A 106 0.85 -8.75 16.58
N LEU A 107 -0.39 -8.90 16.09
CA LEU A 107 -1.57 -8.25 16.66
C LEU A 107 -2.27 -9.22 17.61
N SER A 108 -2.37 -8.84 18.88
CA SER A 108 -3.07 -9.61 19.91
C SER A 108 -4.59 -9.45 19.78
N PRO A 109 -5.40 -10.41 20.24
CA PRO A 109 -6.83 -10.20 20.41
C PRO A 109 -7.11 -8.92 21.23
N GLY A 110 -7.97 -8.04 20.70
CA GLY A 110 -8.21 -6.70 21.27
C GLY A 110 -7.33 -5.59 20.71
N GLY A 111 -6.58 -5.84 19.62
CA GLY A 111 -5.91 -4.78 18.84
C GLY A 111 -4.58 -4.29 19.42
N LYS A 112 -3.97 -5.04 20.34
CA LYS A 112 -2.66 -4.67 20.91
C LYS A 112 -1.53 -5.16 20.02
N CYS A 113 -0.74 -4.22 19.51
CA CYS A 113 0.47 -4.52 18.77
C CYS A 113 1.61 -4.93 19.71
N SER A 114 2.38 -5.96 19.33
CA SER A 114 3.57 -6.38 20.09
C SER A 114 4.79 -5.48 19.90
N GLY A 115 4.82 -4.69 18.81
CA GLY A 115 5.92 -3.80 18.46
C GLY A 115 5.44 -2.38 18.14
N PRO A 116 6.28 -1.58 17.45
CA PRO A 116 5.89 -0.28 16.94
C PRO A 116 4.64 -0.34 16.04
N VAL A 117 3.87 0.75 16.06
CA VAL A 117 2.71 0.94 15.18
C VAL A 117 3.00 2.09 14.23
N GLY A 118 2.94 1.79 12.94
CA GLY A 118 2.90 2.77 11.86
C GLY A 118 1.47 3.00 11.38
N THR A 119 1.23 4.12 10.71
CA THR A 119 -0.05 4.43 10.08
C THR A 119 0.17 4.99 8.69
N LEU A 120 -0.61 4.54 7.72
CA LEU A 120 -0.69 5.10 6.37
C LEU A 120 -2.10 5.64 6.12
N ASN A 121 -2.22 6.68 5.32
CA ASN A 121 -3.51 7.29 5.03
C ASN A 121 -3.59 7.83 3.60
N VAL A 122 -4.58 7.34 2.85
CA VAL A 122 -4.93 7.86 1.51
C VAL A 122 -6.38 8.32 1.50
N PHE A 123 -6.69 9.40 0.77
CA PHE A 123 -8.02 10.00 0.78
C PHE A 123 -8.31 10.84 -0.46
N ASP A 124 -9.60 11.00 -0.74
CA ASP A 124 -10.17 12.03 -1.61
C ASP A 124 -11.39 12.63 -0.90
N ASN A 125 -11.26 13.88 -0.47
CA ASN A 125 -12.27 14.61 0.29
C ASN A 125 -12.07 16.14 0.19
N ALA A 126 -12.84 16.91 0.95
CA ALA A 126 -12.77 18.37 0.93
C ALA A 126 -11.41 18.97 1.33
N ALA A 127 -10.54 18.21 2.02
CA ALA A 127 -9.19 18.65 2.38
C ALA A 127 -8.18 18.45 1.24
N GLY A 128 -8.51 17.67 0.20
CA GLY A 128 -7.67 17.41 -0.96
C GLY A 128 -7.64 15.94 -1.34
N VAL A 129 -6.60 15.59 -2.11
CA VAL A 129 -6.38 14.23 -2.61
C VAL A 129 -4.98 13.77 -2.22
N GLN A 130 -4.89 12.59 -1.61
CA GLN A 130 -3.66 11.84 -1.37
C GLN A 130 -3.91 10.39 -1.75
N SER A 131 -3.42 9.96 -2.91
CA SER A 131 -3.71 8.61 -3.44
C SER A 131 -2.64 7.55 -3.10
N PHE A 132 -1.55 7.96 -2.47
CA PHE A 132 -0.42 7.10 -2.10
C PHE A 132 0.17 7.56 -0.77
N ASP A 133 0.56 6.61 0.07
CA ASP A 133 1.31 6.84 1.31
C ASP A 133 2.20 5.62 1.61
N SER A 134 3.32 5.83 2.29
CA SER A 134 4.25 4.74 2.63
C SER A 134 5.05 5.01 3.89
N ILE A 135 5.52 3.91 4.49
CA ILE A 135 6.37 3.94 5.69
C ILE A 135 7.52 2.95 5.51
N THR A 136 8.65 3.29 6.14
CA THR A 136 9.81 2.40 6.25
C THR A 136 10.16 2.19 7.72
N PHE A 137 10.68 1.02 8.03
CA PHE A 137 11.08 0.61 9.37
C PHE A 137 12.27 -0.36 9.32
N ALA A 138 12.83 -0.68 10.49
CA ALA A 138 13.92 -1.65 10.58
C ALA A 138 13.46 -3.04 10.12
N PRO A 139 14.32 -3.89 9.54
CA PRO A 139 13.90 -5.21 9.05
C PRO A 139 13.19 -6.05 10.12
N VAL A 140 11.96 -6.49 9.82
CA VAL A 140 11.17 -7.41 10.65
C VAL A 140 10.74 -8.64 9.86
N THR A 141 10.35 -9.71 10.54
CA THR A 141 9.91 -10.96 9.90
C THR A 141 8.39 -11.08 9.79
N SER A 142 7.65 -10.21 10.46
CA SER A 142 6.19 -10.22 10.43
C SER A 142 5.63 -8.82 10.67
N VAL A 143 4.56 -8.52 9.94
CA VAL A 143 3.78 -7.31 10.08
C VAL A 143 2.31 -7.69 10.03
N ALA A 144 1.52 -7.19 10.98
CA ALA A 144 0.07 -7.30 10.95
C ALA A 144 -0.55 -6.01 10.39
N ILE A 145 -1.38 -6.15 9.36
CA ILE A 145 -2.00 -5.06 8.63
C ILE A 145 -3.48 -4.99 8.98
N THR A 146 -3.98 -3.79 9.24
CA THR A 146 -5.40 -3.50 9.34
C THR A 146 -5.73 -2.28 8.51
N LYS A 147 -6.49 -2.46 7.44
CA LYS A 147 -7.00 -1.40 6.56
C LYS A 147 -8.45 -1.11 6.92
N ASN A 148 -8.77 0.16 7.12
CA ASN A 148 -10.13 0.65 7.27
C ASN A 148 -10.46 1.56 6.08
N ILE A 149 -11.42 1.14 5.27
CA ILE A 149 -11.96 1.85 4.12
C ILE A 149 -13.25 2.54 4.57
N ILE A 150 -13.20 3.85 4.71
CA ILE A 150 -14.30 4.68 5.15
C ILE A 150 -14.80 5.49 3.96
N VAL A 151 -16.06 5.31 3.61
CA VAL A 151 -16.73 6.02 2.52
C VAL A 151 -17.98 6.71 3.05
N GLN A 152 -18.10 8.00 2.75
CA GLN A 152 -19.29 8.80 3.05
C GLN A 152 -19.78 9.39 1.75
N GLY A 153 -21.02 9.11 1.37
CA GLY A 153 -21.56 9.58 0.10
C GLY A 153 -21.96 11.05 0.08
N GLY A 154 -21.68 11.82 1.13
CA GLY A 154 -22.02 13.23 1.24
C GLY A 154 -23.50 13.48 1.53
N THR A 155 -23.87 14.74 1.78
CA THR A 155 -25.25 15.16 2.07
C THR A 155 -25.76 16.27 1.14
N THR A 156 -24.89 16.82 0.30
CA THR A 156 -25.19 17.96 -0.57
C THR A 156 -25.96 17.53 -1.83
N GLY A 157 -27.26 17.31 -1.66
CA GLY A 157 -28.17 16.94 -2.74
C GLY A 157 -28.24 15.43 -2.97
N THR A 158 -29.16 15.01 -3.83
CA THR A 158 -29.46 13.59 -4.06
C THR A 158 -28.46 12.88 -4.97
N MET A 159 -27.47 13.61 -5.49
CA MET A 159 -26.45 13.12 -6.43
C MET A 159 -25.04 13.07 -5.81
N SER A 160 -24.90 13.35 -4.51
CA SER A 160 -23.63 13.15 -3.82
C SER A 160 -23.31 11.65 -3.76
N SER A 161 -22.01 11.34 -3.87
CA SER A 161 -21.51 9.97 -3.77
C SER A 161 -20.02 9.98 -3.51
N ALA A 162 -19.48 8.90 -2.95
CA ALA A 162 -18.05 8.65 -2.93
C ALA A 162 -17.78 7.16 -3.11
N GLY A 163 -16.56 6.82 -3.52
CA GLY A 163 -16.12 5.44 -3.57
C GLY A 163 -14.67 5.28 -3.95
N VAL A 164 -14.21 4.04 -3.86
CA VAL A 164 -12.90 3.54 -4.30
C VAL A 164 -13.09 2.16 -4.90
N SER A 165 -12.51 1.91 -6.06
CA SER A 165 -12.66 0.63 -6.75
C SER A 165 -11.62 -0.39 -6.30
N ALA A 166 -10.41 0.09 -5.99
CA ALA A 166 -9.33 -0.78 -5.53
C ALA A 166 -8.45 -0.12 -4.46
N VAL A 167 -8.03 -0.94 -3.51
CA VAL A 167 -7.06 -0.58 -2.45
C VAL A 167 -5.86 -1.51 -2.57
N ILE A 168 -4.67 -0.93 -2.62
CA ILE A 168 -3.43 -1.63 -2.92
C ILE A 168 -2.55 -1.65 -1.67
N ASN A 169 -1.96 -2.81 -1.40
CA ASN A 169 -0.88 -3.00 -0.44
C ASN A 169 0.37 -3.49 -1.18
N THR A 170 1.51 -2.86 -0.96
CA THR A 170 2.80 -3.41 -1.41
C THR A 170 3.83 -3.39 -0.29
N VAL A 171 4.78 -4.31 -0.38
CA VAL A 171 5.83 -4.53 0.62
C VAL A 171 7.20 -4.17 0.02
N PRO A 172 7.64 -2.90 0.11
CA PRO A 172 8.95 -2.49 -0.40
C PRO A 172 10.09 -3.33 0.21
N GLY A 173 10.98 -3.83 -0.66
CA GLY A 173 12.15 -4.61 -0.24
C GLY A 173 11.87 -6.05 0.22
N GLY A 174 10.62 -6.52 0.11
CA GLY A 174 10.22 -7.88 0.51
C GLY A 174 10.72 -8.99 -0.40
N GLY A 175 11.22 -8.65 -1.60
CA GLY A 175 11.63 -9.60 -2.64
C GLY A 175 13.13 -9.72 -2.81
N GLY A 176 13.78 -10.52 -1.96
CA GLY A 176 15.04 -11.19 -2.33
C GLY A 176 16.30 -10.80 -1.57
N GLY A 177 16.70 -11.66 -0.62
CA GLY A 177 18.09 -11.85 -0.19
C GLY A 177 18.75 -10.67 0.54
N PRO A 178 19.95 -10.89 1.12
CA PRO A 178 20.67 -9.86 1.86
C PRO A 178 21.18 -8.77 0.88
N GLY A 179 20.37 -7.73 0.67
CA GLY A 179 20.70 -6.62 -0.24
C GLY A 179 19.54 -5.68 -0.61
N GLY A 180 18.28 -6.00 -0.27
CA GLY A 180 17.08 -5.23 -0.62
C GLY A 180 16.88 -3.90 0.13
N GLY A 181 17.88 -3.03 0.15
CA GLY A 181 17.68 -1.63 0.49
C GLY A 181 17.28 -0.84 -0.75
N ASN A 182 16.31 0.07 -0.61
CA ASN A 182 16.17 1.21 -1.53
C ASN A 182 17.40 2.12 -1.36
N VAL A 183 18.55 1.69 -1.85
CA VAL A 183 19.65 2.60 -2.18
C VAL A 183 19.26 3.18 -3.54
N PRO A 184 19.07 4.50 -3.68
CA PRO A 184 19.03 5.11 -5.01
C PRO A 184 20.27 4.62 -5.76
N GLU A 185 20.07 3.85 -6.83
CA GLU A 185 21.16 3.21 -7.55
C GLU A 185 22.21 4.28 -7.90
N PRO A 186 23.48 4.11 -7.49
CA PRO A 186 24.54 5.05 -7.77
C PRO A 186 24.99 4.96 -9.24
N ASP A 187 24.07 4.81 -10.20
CA ASP A 187 24.37 5.03 -11.62
C ASP A 187 24.76 6.48 -11.88
N SER A 188 24.35 7.39 -10.99
CA SER A 188 24.80 8.79 -10.95
C SER A 188 26.26 8.97 -10.50
N LEU A 189 26.83 8.03 -9.71
CA LEU A 189 28.24 8.11 -9.29
C LEU A 189 29.18 7.51 -10.33
N ILE A 190 28.73 6.51 -11.09
CA ILE A 190 29.53 5.96 -12.21
C ILE A 190 29.62 6.97 -13.35
N THR A 191 28.58 7.75 -13.62
CA THR A 191 28.62 8.83 -14.62
C THR A 191 29.38 10.08 -14.17
N LEU A 192 29.37 10.44 -12.88
CA LEU A 192 30.23 11.52 -12.37
C LEU A 192 31.72 11.11 -12.30
N GLY A 193 32.00 9.86 -11.93
CA GLY A 193 33.37 9.32 -11.84
C GLY A 193 34.05 9.16 -13.20
N SER A 194 33.30 8.75 -14.23
CA SER A 194 33.82 8.66 -15.60
C SER A 194 34.01 10.02 -16.26
N GLY A 195 33.22 11.05 -15.89
CA GLY A 195 33.40 12.43 -16.36
C GLY A 195 34.75 13.05 -15.95
N LEU A 196 35.14 12.92 -14.68
CA LEU A 196 36.38 13.52 -14.15
C LEU A 196 37.65 12.86 -14.71
N VAL A 197 37.64 11.55 -14.96
CA VAL A 197 38.80 10.84 -15.55
C VAL A 197 39.03 11.26 -17.01
N ILE A 198 37.97 11.42 -17.79
CA ILE A 198 38.08 11.87 -19.19
C ILE A 198 38.57 13.32 -19.26
N THR A 199 38.08 14.22 -18.39
CA THR A 199 38.57 15.61 -18.36
C THR A 199 40.04 15.69 -17.91
N ALA A 200 40.46 14.90 -16.92
CA ALA A 200 41.85 14.86 -16.46
C ALA A 200 42.82 14.30 -17.53
N LEU A 201 42.41 13.29 -18.31
CA LEU A 201 43.21 12.74 -19.41
C LEU A 201 43.32 13.70 -20.60
N LEU A 202 42.24 14.45 -20.91
CA LEU A 202 42.26 15.47 -21.97
C LEU A 202 43.12 16.68 -21.60
N LEU A 203 43.11 17.11 -20.33
CA LEU A 203 43.98 18.19 -19.83
C LEU A 203 45.46 17.79 -19.84
N ARG A 204 45.80 16.53 -19.48
CA ARG A 204 47.18 16.03 -19.60
C ARG A 204 47.70 16.01 -21.04
N LYS A 205 46.86 15.65 -22.02
CA LYS A 205 47.26 15.66 -23.45
C LYS A 205 47.51 17.07 -24.01
N ARG A 206 46.84 18.10 -23.49
CA ARG A 206 47.08 19.50 -23.92
C ARG A 206 48.30 20.14 -23.25
N LEU A 207 48.61 19.80 -22.00
CA LEU A 207 49.77 20.35 -21.28
C LEU A 207 51.10 19.69 -21.66
N GLY A 208 51.10 18.50 -22.26
CA GLY A 208 52.31 17.83 -22.77
C GLY A 208 52.72 18.23 -24.20
N ARG A 209 52.13 19.28 -24.78
CA ARG A 209 52.45 19.81 -26.12
C ARG A 209 52.80 21.31 -26.11
N ALA A 210 53.26 21.83 -24.97
CA ALA A 210 53.94 23.12 -24.87
C ALA A 210 55.46 22.88 -24.82
#